data_AF-A0A0R1ULJ3-F1
#
_entry.id   AF-A0A0R1ULJ3-F1
#
_cell.length_a   1.000
_cell.length_b   1.000
_cell.length_c   1.000
_cell.angle_alpha   90.00
_cell.angle_beta   90.00
_cell.angle_gamma   90.00
#
_symmetry.space_group_name_H-M   'P 1'
#
loop_
_entity.id
_entity.type
_entity.pdbx_description
1 polymer ?
#
loop_
_entity_poly.entity_id
_entity_poly.type
_entity_poly.pdbx_seq_one_letter_code
_entity_poly.pdbx_strand_id
1 'polypeptide(L)'
;MTQRLKIYNGLVIFLALTSIGLVILDLSGLIRLSAQPWSWIDHGILAAFTVDYGVRFWRAPHKWDFFRHNLFDLIAILPLTSLFSFFRLARLTRIFQLSRLFRFVRLVGFIGKLRRPLSVFLKTNGFIYLVWASLAILILAATLYSFAEHVSWDEALWWAIATASTVGYGDIAPHTSIGKWAATLLMLVGIGFIGALTSTITTYFAHRGEIDRYQQLQQQLTTIEQQNAELKRLLKTAPHDHDDS
;
A
#
# COMPACT_ATOMS: atom_id res chain seq x y z
N MET A 1 -2.86 -2.88 15.90
CA MET A 1 -2.50 -3.68 14.70
C MET A 1 -1.10 -4.25 14.92
N THR A 2 -0.93 -5.56 15.04
CA THR A 2 0.36 -6.17 15.41
C THR A 2 1.43 -5.89 14.35
N GLN A 3 2.69 -5.67 14.76
CA GLN A 3 3.85 -5.36 13.90
C GLN A 3 3.99 -6.33 12.71
N ARG A 4 3.74 -7.62 12.95
CA ARG A 4 3.74 -8.68 11.93
C ARG A 4 2.71 -8.42 10.81
N LEU A 5 1.55 -7.86 11.15
CA LEU A 5 0.48 -7.59 10.18
C LEU A 5 0.83 -6.43 9.24
N LYS A 6 1.59 -5.42 9.70
CA LYS A 6 2.03 -4.29 8.87
C LYS A 6 3.10 -4.71 7.85
N ILE A 7 4.11 -5.48 8.30
CA ILE A 7 5.15 -6.03 7.41
C ILE A 7 4.51 -6.96 6.38
N TYR A 8 3.63 -7.84 6.85
CA TYR A 8 2.86 -8.72 5.98
C TYR A 8 2.08 -7.93 4.92
N ASN A 9 1.34 -6.87 5.30
CA ASN A 9 0.61 -6.04 4.36
C ASN A 9 1.52 -5.34 3.35
N GLY A 10 2.66 -4.80 3.80
CA GLY A 10 3.64 -4.17 2.91
C GLY A 10 4.22 -5.15 1.89
N LEU A 11 4.56 -6.36 2.33
CA LEU A 11 5.06 -7.43 1.45
C LEU A 11 3.98 -7.90 0.47
N VAL A 12 2.73 -8.04 0.92
CA VAL A 12 1.60 -8.36 0.04
C VAL A 12 1.38 -7.26 -1.01
N ILE A 13 1.45 -5.98 -0.62
CA ILE A 13 1.36 -4.86 -1.58
C ILE A 13 2.47 -4.96 -2.62
N PHE A 14 3.72 -5.12 -2.17
CA PHE A 14 4.87 -5.21 -3.06
C PHE A 14 4.73 -6.34 -4.08
N LEU A 15 4.45 -7.57 -3.61
CA LEU A 15 4.28 -8.73 -4.50
C LEU A 15 3.09 -8.56 -5.45
N ALA A 16 1.98 -7.97 -4.99
CA ALA A 16 0.83 -7.73 -5.85
C ALA A 16 1.13 -6.69 -6.93
N LEU A 17 1.83 -5.59 -6.60
CA LEU A 17 2.24 -4.58 -7.58
C LEU A 17 3.22 -5.16 -8.60
N THR A 18 4.21 -5.94 -8.16
CA THR A 18 5.12 -6.65 -9.07
C THR A 18 4.34 -7.58 -10.01
N SER A 19 3.39 -8.34 -9.49
CA SER A 19 2.58 -9.25 -10.32
C SER A 19 1.70 -8.50 -11.32
N ILE A 20 1.05 -7.41 -10.90
CA ILE A 20 0.28 -6.53 -11.79
C ILE A 20 1.18 -5.97 -12.90
N GLY A 21 2.37 -5.48 -12.56
CA GLY A 21 3.34 -4.96 -13.53
C GLY A 21 3.75 -6.01 -14.56
N LEU A 22 4.07 -7.23 -14.12
CA LEU A 22 4.39 -8.35 -15.02
C LEU A 22 3.23 -8.69 -15.97
N VAL A 23 2.00 -8.70 -15.46
CA VAL A 23 0.80 -8.93 -16.30
C VAL A 23 0.63 -7.82 -17.33
N ILE A 24 0.83 -6.56 -16.96
CA ILE A 24 0.73 -5.42 -17.89
C ILE A 24 1.80 -5.52 -18.98
N LEU A 25 3.05 -5.82 -18.62
CA LEU A 25 4.15 -6.00 -19.59
C LEU A 25 3.92 -7.16 -20.56
N ASP A 26 3.25 -8.22 -20.10
CA ASP A 26 2.89 -9.37 -20.93
C ASP A 26 1.65 -9.08 -21.81
N LEU A 27 0.73 -8.22 -21.35
CA LEU A 27 -0.39 -7.73 -22.15
C LEU A 27 0.06 -6.77 -23.25
N SER A 28 1.06 -5.93 -23.00
CA SER A 28 1.66 -5.04 -24.00
C SER A 28 2.53 -5.79 -25.02
N GLY A 29 2.81 -7.08 -24.79
CA GLY A 29 3.63 -7.91 -25.65
C GLY A 29 5.13 -7.65 -25.53
N LEU A 30 5.57 -6.84 -24.57
CA LEU A 30 6.98 -6.56 -24.29
C LEU A 30 7.69 -7.78 -23.68
N ILE A 31 7.00 -8.51 -22.82
CA ILE A 31 7.48 -9.76 -22.25
C ILE A 31 6.54 -10.91 -22.56
N ARG A 32 7.04 -12.13 -22.36
CA ARG A 32 6.20 -13.33 -22.31
C ARG A 32 6.33 -13.92 -20.92
N LEU A 33 5.26 -13.87 -20.13
CA LEU A 33 5.21 -14.43 -18.77
C LEU A 33 5.52 -15.94 -18.75
N SER A 34 5.28 -16.64 -19.86
CA SER A 34 5.62 -18.06 -20.01
C SER A 34 7.11 -18.32 -20.28
N ALA A 35 7.89 -17.30 -20.67
CA ALA A 35 9.31 -17.43 -20.95
C ALA A 35 10.15 -17.17 -19.69
N GLN A 36 11.34 -17.78 -19.63
CA GLN A 36 12.31 -17.45 -18.59
C GLN A 36 12.93 -16.06 -18.88
N PRO A 37 13.25 -15.26 -17.86
CA PRO A 37 13.15 -15.55 -16.41
C PRO A 37 11.77 -15.24 -15.79
N TRP A 38 10.89 -14.54 -16.50
CA TRP A 38 9.62 -14.01 -15.99
C TRP A 38 8.69 -15.08 -15.41
N SER A 39 8.72 -16.28 -15.98
CA SER A 39 7.95 -17.41 -15.48
C SER A 39 8.33 -17.78 -14.05
N TRP A 40 9.61 -17.77 -13.68
CA TRP A 40 10.04 -18.10 -12.32
C TRP A 40 9.50 -17.09 -11.29
N ILE A 41 9.50 -15.81 -11.66
CA ILE A 41 8.99 -14.74 -10.81
C ILE A 41 7.47 -14.88 -10.63
N ASP A 42 6.72 -15.09 -11.72
CA ASP A 42 5.25 -15.27 -11.65
C ASP A 42 4.86 -16.49 -10.80
N HIS A 43 5.51 -17.64 -11.02
CA HIS A 43 5.25 -18.84 -10.23
C HIS A 43 5.67 -18.67 -8.77
N GLY A 44 6.76 -17.97 -8.49
CA GLY A 44 7.20 -17.65 -7.13
C GLY A 44 6.20 -16.79 -6.38
N ILE A 45 5.68 -15.72 -7.01
CA ILE A 45 4.64 -14.86 -6.44
C ILE A 45 3.35 -15.65 -6.23
N LEU A 46 2.94 -16.46 -7.21
CA LEU A 46 1.77 -17.31 -7.12
C LEU A 46 1.88 -18.31 -5.97
N ALA A 47 3.03 -18.98 -5.83
CA ALA A 47 3.29 -19.93 -4.74
C ALA A 47 3.21 -19.24 -3.38
N ALA A 48 3.84 -18.06 -3.23
CA ALA A 48 3.76 -17.28 -2.00
C ALA A 48 2.31 -16.94 -1.62
N PHE A 49 1.50 -16.49 -2.58
CA PHE A 49 0.09 -16.19 -2.33
C PHE A 49 -0.77 -17.43 -2.09
N THR A 50 -0.46 -18.55 -2.74
CA THR A 50 -1.13 -19.84 -2.51
C THR A 50 -0.92 -20.30 -1.07
N VAL A 51 0.33 -20.27 -0.60
CA VAL A 51 0.69 -20.64 0.78
C VAL A 51 0.02 -19.70 1.78
N ASP A 52 0.06 -18.38 1.52
CA ASP A 52 -0.61 -17.38 2.35
C ASP A 52 -2.11 -17.66 2.52
N TYR A 53 -2.83 -17.88 1.42
CA TYR A 53 -4.25 -18.20 1.46
C TYR A 53 -4.52 -19.53 2.16
N GLY A 54 -3.70 -20.57 1.91
CA GLY A 54 -3.82 -21.87 2.55
C GLY A 54 -3.68 -21.79 4.07
N VAL A 55 -2.65 -21.08 4.56
CA VAL A 55 -2.44 -20.85 6.00
C VAL A 55 -3.61 -20.08 6.61
N ARG A 56 -4.09 -19.03 5.95
CA ARG A 56 -5.24 -18.24 6.43
C ARG A 56 -6.54 -19.03 6.44
N PHE A 57 -6.76 -19.88 5.43
CA PHE A 57 -7.92 -20.76 5.32
C PHE A 57 -7.92 -21.82 6.42
N TRP A 58 -6.77 -22.45 6.70
CA TRP A 58 -6.65 -23.45 7.76
C TRP A 58 -6.82 -22.88 9.17
N ARG A 59 -6.39 -21.63 9.39
CA ARG A 59 -6.58 -20.94 10.68
C ARG A 59 -7.97 -20.33 10.86
N ALA A 60 -8.80 -20.31 9.81
CA ALA A 60 -10.12 -19.70 9.89
C ALA A 60 -11.09 -20.61 10.67
N PRO A 61 -11.81 -20.07 11.68
CA PRO A 61 -12.76 -20.85 12.46
C PRO A 61 -13.95 -21.35 11.63
N HIS A 62 -14.40 -20.55 10.66
CA HIS A 62 -15.51 -20.89 9.75
C HIS A 62 -15.04 -20.82 8.28
N LYS A 63 -14.79 -21.99 7.68
CA LYS A 63 -14.19 -22.11 6.34
C LYS A 63 -15.04 -21.48 5.23
N TRP A 64 -16.36 -21.65 5.30
CA TRP A 64 -17.28 -21.15 4.27
C TRP A 64 -17.40 -19.62 4.30
N ASP A 65 -17.46 -19.04 5.50
CA ASP A 65 -17.49 -17.60 5.67
C ASP A 65 -16.19 -16.94 5.21
N PHE A 66 -15.06 -17.56 5.56
CA PHE A 66 -13.75 -17.15 5.06
C PHE A 66 -13.67 -17.19 3.52
N PHE A 67 -14.18 -18.26 2.89
CA PHE A 67 -14.15 -18.41 1.44
C PHE A 67 -14.90 -17.26 0.74
N ARG A 68 -16.11 -16.94 1.19
CA ARG A 68 -16.93 -15.85 0.62
C ARG A 68 -16.27 -14.48 0.79
N HIS A 69 -15.68 -14.21 1.94
CA HIS A 69 -15.02 -12.94 2.21
C HIS A 69 -13.66 -12.76 1.50
N ASN A 70 -13.03 -13.84 1.05
CA ASN A 70 -11.71 -13.82 0.42
C ASN A 70 -11.75 -14.34 -1.03
N LEU A 71 -12.85 -14.10 -1.74
CA LEU A 71 -13.03 -14.54 -3.12
C LEU A 71 -11.96 -13.94 -4.06
N PHE A 72 -11.55 -12.69 -3.83
CA PHE A 72 -10.47 -12.06 -4.61
C PHE A 72 -9.13 -12.76 -4.45
N ASP A 73 -8.81 -13.23 -3.24
CA ASP A 73 -7.57 -13.97 -2.99
C ASP A 73 -7.61 -15.33 -3.71
N LEU A 74 -8.77 -16.00 -3.72
CA LEU A 74 -8.96 -17.23 -4.47
C LEU A 74 -8.76 -16.99 -5.98
N ILE A 75 -9.40 -15.95 -6.52
CA ILE A 75 -9.28 -15.56 -7.93
C ILE A 75 -7.83 -15.27 -8.31
N ALA A 76 -7.07 -14.60 -7.43
CA ALA A 76 -5.66 -14.28 -7.64
C ALA A 76 -4.76 -15.54 -7.71
N ILE A 77 -5.15 -16.60 -7.02
CA ILE A 77 -4.35 -17.83 -6.86
C ILE A 77 -4.74 -18.92 -7.87
N LEU A 78 -5.90 -18.80 -8.52
CA LEU A 78 -6.35 -19.81 -9.48
C LEU A 78 -5.34 -19.97 -10.65
N PRO A 79 -4.74 -21.17 -10.83
CA PRO A 79 -3.84 -21.45 -11.94
C PRO A 79 -4.65 -21.78 -13.20
N LEU A 80 -5.44 -20.80 -13.67
CA LEU A 80 -6.38 -20.98 -14.79
C LEU A 80 -5.67 -21.44 -16.06
N THR A 81 -4.43 -21.01 -16.29
CA THR A 81 -3.60 -21.46 -17.42
C THR A 81 -3.30 -22.96 -17.39
N SER A 82 -3.10 -23.55 -16.22
CA SER A 82 -2.79 -24.98 -16.06
C SER A 82 -4.05 -25.85 -16.11
N LEU A 83 -5.17 -25.35 -15.57
CA LEU A 83 -6.47 -26.04 -15.59
C LEU A 83 -6.98 -26.23 -17.03
N PHE A 84 -6.80 -25.25 -17.92
CA PHE A 84 -7.22 -25.37 -19.32
C PHE A 84 -6.24 -26.16 -20.21
N SER A 85 -4.97 -26.31 -19.81
CA SER A 85 -4.00 -27.18 -20.51
C SER A 85 -4.39 -28.67 -20.41
N PHE A 86 -5.18 -29.04 -19.39
CA PHE A 86 -5.78 -30.37 -19.24
C PHE A 86 -6.93 -30.62 -20.22
N PHE A 87 -7.67 -29.57 -20.62
CA PHE A 87 -8.76 -29.62 -21.61
C PHE A 87 -8.26 -29.47 -23.06
N ARG A 88 -7.08 -30.04 -23.38
CA ARG A 88 -6.39 -29.97 -24.69
C ARG A 88 -7.10 -30.76 -25.80
N LEU A 89 -8.40 -30.54 -26.01
CA LEU A 89 -9.22 -31.20 -27.03
C LEU A 89 -9.91 -30.24 -28.02
N ALA A 90 -9.77 -28.92 -27.88
CA ALA A 90 -10.40 -27.97 -28.79
C ALA A 90 -9.38 -27.03 -29.47
N ARG A 91 -8.88 -27.43 -30.65
CA ARG A 91 -8.35 -26.57 -31.73
C ARG A 91 -7.49 -25.34 -31.34
N LEU A 92 -6.20 -25.62 -31.37
CA LEU A 92 -4.94 -24.90 -31.04
C LEU A 92 -4.67 -23.44 -31.47
N THR A 93 -5.64 -22.58 -31.83
CA THR A 93 -5.32 -21.16 -32.15
C THR A 93 -6.21 -20.11 -31.49
N ARG A 94 -7.49 -20.42 -31.23
CA ARG A 94 -8.41 -19.48 -30.53
C ARG A 94 -8.19 -19.44 -29.01
N ILE A 95 -7.70 -20.52 -28.41
CA ILE A 95 -7.51 -20.65 -26.95
C ILE A 95 -6.35 -19.77 -26.43
N PHE A 96 -5.38 -19.41 -27.29
CA PHE A 96 -4.31 -18.49 -26.93
C PHE A 96 -4.80 -17.05 -26.68
N GLN A 97 -6.00 -16.70 -27.16
CA GLN A 97 -6.66 -15.42 -26.86
C GLN A 97 -7.43 -15.50 -25.53
N LEU A 98 -8.00 -16.66 -25.19
CA LEU A 98 -8.67 -16.91 -23.92
C LEU A 98 -7.70 -16.92 -22.72
N SER A 99 -6.45 -17.32 -22.91
CA SER A 99 -5.42 -17.14 -21.88
C SER A 99 -5.22 -15.66 -21.50
N ARG A 100 -5.47 -14.72 -22.41
CA ARG A 100 -5.45 -13.29 -22.10
C ARG A 100 -6.61 -12.88 -21.20
N LEU A 101 -7.82 -13.41 -21.43
CA LEU A 101 -8.99 -13.18 -20.57
C LEU A 101 -8.75 -13.65 -19.13
N PHE A 102 -8.05 -14.77 -18.95
CA PHE A 102 -7.66 -15.23 -17.61
C PHE A 102 -6.62 -14.35 -16.92
N ARG A 103 -5.78 -13.62 -17.67
CA ARG A 103 -4.87 -12.62 -17.10
C ARG A 103 -5.64 -11.44 -16.52
N PHE A 104 -6.71 -11.01 -17.18
CA PHE A 104 -7.61 -9.98 -16.63
C PHE A 104 -8.32 -10.46 -15.36
N VAL A 105 -8.77 -11.72 -15.31
CA VAL A 105 -9.34 -12.32 -14.10
C VAL A 105 -8.32 -12.31 -12.95
N ARG A 106 -7.07 -12.68 -13.24
CA ARG A 106 -5.98 -12.64 -12.25
C ARG A 106 -5.68 -11.21 -11.78
N LEU A 107 -5.68 -10.25 -12.70
CA LEU A 107 -5.51 -8.83 -12.41
C LEU A 107 -6.58 -8.32 -11.44
N VAL A 108 -7.85 -8.69 -11.66
CA VAL A 108 -8.95 -8.38 -10.74
C VAL A 108 -8.71 -8.97 -9.35
N GLY A 109 -8.21 -10.21 -9.28
CA GLY A 109 -7.81 -10.85 -8.02
C GLY A 109 -6.73 -10.05 -7.28
N PHE A 110 -5.65 -9.68 -7.96
CA PHE A 110 -4.56 -8.89 -7.36
C PHE A 110 -4.99 -7.49 -6.93
N ILE A 111 -5.79 -6.80 -7.74
CA ILE A 111 -6.37 -5.50 -7.38
C ILE A 111 -7.25 -5.65 -6.13
N GLY A 112 -8.05 -6.71 -6.06
CA GLY A 112 -8.86 -7.04 -4.89
C GLY A 112 -8.01 -7.25 -3.63
N LYS A 113 -6.88 -7.95 -3.76
CA LYS A 113 -5.93 -8.19 -2.66
C LYS A 113 -5.28 -6.90 -2.13
N LEU A 114 -5.08 -5.90 -3.00
CA LEU A 114 -4.57 -4.58 -2.62
C LEU A 114 -5.59 -3.73 -1.85
N ARG A 115 -6.90 -3.99 -1.96
CA ARG A 115 -7.94 -3.12 -1.36
C ARG A 115 -7.79 -2.94 0.14
N ARG A 116 -7.65 -4.05 0.89
CA ARG A 116 -7.48 -4.01 2.36
C ARG A 116 -6.21 -3.26 2.78
N PRO A 117 -5.00 -3.66 2.37
CA PRO A 117 -3.79 -3.01 2.84
C PRO A 117 -3.69 -1.56 2.37
N LEU A 118 -4.18 -1.23 1.17
CA LEU A 118 -4.30 0.14 0.68
C LEU A 118 -5.28 0.97 1.53
N SER A 119 -6.44 0.42 1.91
CA SER A 119 -7.39 1.15 2.76
C SER A 119 -6.82 1.48 4.14
N VAL A 120 -5.99 0.60 4.70
CA VAL A 120 -5.30 0.86 5.99
C VAL A 120 -4.23 1.93 5.80
N PHE A 121 -3.45 1.84 4.71
CA PHE A 121 -2.43 2.83 4.38
C PHE A 121 -3.03 4.22 4.18
N LEU A 122 -4.08 4.34 3.34
CA LEU A 122 -4.74 5.60 3.06
C LEU A 122 -5.38 6.24 4.30
N LYS A 123 -5.85 5.44 5.26
CA LYS A 123 -6.40 5.96 6.53
C LYS A 123 -5.31 6.37 7.53
N THR A 124 -4.05 6.05 7.30
CA THR A 124 -2.94 6.40 8.21
C THR A 124 -2.73 7.91 8.22
N ASN A 125 -2.76 8.53 9.41
CA ASN A 125 -2.67 9.97 9.63
C ASN A 125 -3.66 10.82 8.82
N GLY A 126 -4.80 10.25 8.40
CA GLY A 126 -5.77 10.96 7.57
C GLY A 126 -5.29 11.25 6.14
N PHE A 127 -4.27 10.52 5.64
CA PHE A 127 -3.71 10.72 4.29
C PHE A 127 -4.76 10.72 3.17
N ILE A 128 -5.85 9.97 3.33
CA ILE A 128 -6.99 9.95 2.40
C ILE A 128 -7.60 11.34 2.17
N TYR A 129 -7.65 12.20 3.19
CA TYR A 129 -8.17 13.56 3.05
C TYR A 129 -7.22 14.42 2.22
N LEU A 130 -5.91 14.24 2.39
CA LEU A 130 -4.89 14.93 1.58
C LEU A 130 -4.91 14.46 0.12
N VAL A 131 -5.16 13.17 -0.13
CA VAL A 131 -5.38 12.64 -1.49
C VAL A 131 -6.57 13.31 -2.16
N TRP A 132 -7.72 13.39 -1.47
CA TRP A 132 -8.90 14.05 -2.04
C TRP A 132 -8.71 15.54 -2.24
N ALA A 133 -8.09 16.23 -1.28
CA ALA A 133 -7.79 17.66 -1.39
C ALA A 133 -6.81 17.96 -2.54
N SER A 134 -5.73 17.20 -2.64
CA SER A 134 -4.75 17.37 -3.74
C SER A 134 -5.37 17.07 -5.10
N LEU A 135 -6.20 16.04 -5.23
CA LEU A 135 -6.91 15.74 -6.47
C LEU A 135 -7.90 16.86 -6.85
N ALA A 136 -8.64 17.39 -5.89
CA ALA A 136 -9.55 18.51 -6.12
C ALA A 136 -8.81 19.77 -6.59
N ILE A 137 -7.68 20.10 -5.93
CA ILE A 137 -6.86 21.26 -6.33
C ILE A 137 -6.21 21.04 -7.70
N LEU A 138 -5.78 19.81 -8.02
CA LEU A 138 -5.23 19.47 -9.33
C LEU A 138 -6.27 19.69 -10.44
N ILE A 139 -7.50 19.20 -10.25
CA ILE A 139 -8.59 19.39 -11.23
C ILE A 139 -8.94 20.88 -11.37
N LEU A 140 -8.99 21.60 -10.25
CA LEU A 140 -9.24 23.04 -10.26
C LEU A 140 -8.14 23.80 -11.01
N ALA A 141 -6.87 23.48 -10.74
CA ALA A 141 -5.72 24.10 -11.39
C ALA A 141 -5.69 23.80 -12.89
N ALA A 142 -5.97 22.56 -13.30
CA ALA A 142 -6.10 22.19 -14.72
C ALA A 142 -7.22 22.98 -15.40
N THR A 143 -8.39 23.10 -14.75
CA THR A 143 -9.53 23.86 -15.30
C THR A 143 -9.21 25.35 -15.44
N LEU A 144 -8.58 25.94 -14.41
CA LEU A 144 -8.17 27.34 -14.42
C LEU A 144 -7.10 27.61 -15.49
N TYR A 145 -6.14 26.68 -15.65
CA TYR A 145 -5.10 26.75 -16.67
C TYR A 145 -5.70 26.68 -18.08
N SER A 146 -6.60 25.72 -18.34
CA SER A 146 -7.30 25.60 -19.63
C SER A 146 -8.02 26.88 -20.01
N PHE A 147 -8.73 27.50 -19.06
CA PHE A 147 -9.44 28.74 -19.30
C PHE A 147 -8.50 29.94 -19.52
N ALA A 148 -7.45 30.07 -18.70
CA ALA A 148 -6.54 31.21 -18.74
C ALA A 148 -5.59 31.19 -19.94
N GLU A 149 -5.11 30.02 -20.33
CA GLU A 149 -4.14 29.84 -21.42
C GLU A 149 -4.81 29.44 -22.75
N HIS A 150 -6.14 29.30 -22.77
CA HIS A 150 -6.91 28.88 -23.94
C HIS A 150 -6.46 27.54 -24.56
N VAL A 151 -5.98 26.61 -23.72
CA VAL A 151 -5.61 25.25 -24.12
C VAL A 151 -6.76 24.27 -23.86
N SER A 152 -6.73 23.11 -24.52
CA SER A 152 -7.72 22.06 -24.27
C SER A 152 -7.61 21.51 -22.84
N TRP A 153 -8.71 21.00 -22.31
CA TRP A 153 -8.77 20.54 -20.91
C TRP A 153 -7.85 19.34 -20.64
N ASP A 154 -7.67 18.47 -21.63
CA ASP A 154 -6.76 17.33 -21.60
C ASP A 154 -5.28 17.75 -21.56
N GLU A 155 -4.89 18.76 -22.35
CA GLU A 155 -3.54 19.34 -22.28
C GLU A 155 -3.30 20.02 -20.92
N ALA A 156 -4.30 20.72 -20.40
CA ALA A 156 -4.21 21.34 -19.08
C ALA A 156 -4.12 20.31 -17.95
N LEU A 157 -4.83 19.18 -18.07
CA LEU A 157 -4.76 18.08 -17.11
C LEU A 157 -3.38 17.41 -17.15
N TRP A 158 -2.83 17.18 -18.34
CA TRP A 158 -1.46 16.69 -18.52
C TRP A 158 -0.45 17.61 -17.83
N TRP A 159 -0.52 18.91 -18.11
CA TRP A 159 0.32 19.93 -17.48
C TRP A 159 0.19 19.92 -15.95
N ALA A 160 -1.03 19.83 -15.42
CA ALA A 160 -1.29 19.83 -13.99
C ALA A 160 -0.71 18.58 -13.31
N ILE A 161 -0.85 17.41 -13.92
CA ILE A 161 -0.25 16.17 -13.41
C ILE A 161 1.28 16.26 -13.44
N ALA A 162 1.88 16.72 -14.54
CA ALA A 162 3.32 16.88 -14.67
C ALA A 162 3.89 17.87 -13.64
N THR A 163 3.17 18.95 -13.36
CA THR A 163 3.57 19.97 -12.37
C THR A 163 3.40 19.48 -10.94
N ALA A 164 2.24 18.91 -10.59
CA ALA A 164 1.95 18.41 -9.24
C ALA A 164 2.85 17.23 -8.84
N SER A 165 3.24 16.40 -9.81
CA SER A 165 4.19 15.30 -9.61
C SER A 165 5.65 15.76 -9.54
N THR A 166 5.92 17.06 -9.67
CA THR A 166 7.26 17.67 -9.71
C THR A 166 8.14 17.22 -10.88
N VAL A 167 7.55 16.58 -11.90
CA VAL A 167 8.28 16.14 -13.12
C VAL A 167 8.57 17.34 -14.03
N GLY A 168 7.55 18.13 -14.35
CA GLY A 168 7.68 19.39 -15.10
C GLY A 168 8.44 19.26 -16.42
N TYR A 169 7.89 18.53 -17.40
CA TYR A 169 8.54 18.35 -18.71
C TYR A 169 8.87 19.67 -19.43
N GLY A 170 8.11 20.73 -19.18
CA GLY A 170 8.34 22.06 -19.76
C GLY A 170 7.90 22.18 -21.22
N ASP A 171 7.17 21.18 -21.72
CA ASP A 171 6.51 21.17 -23.02
C ASP A 171 5.36 22.19 -23.10
N ILE A 172 4.65 22.40 -21.99
CA ILE A 172 3.56 23.36 -21.84
C ILE A 172 3.78 24.14 -20.54
N ALA A 173 3.62 25.47 -20.56
CA ALA A 173 3.89 26.32 -19.40
C ALA A 173 2.95 27.55 -19.35
N PRO A 174 2.61 28.04 -18.14
CA PRO A 174 1.72 29.19 -17.97
C PRO A 174 2.38 30.49 -18.42
N HIS A 175 1.73 31.22 -19.32
CA HIS A 175 2.19 32.54 -19.75
C HIS A 175 1.39 33.66 -19.07
N THR A 176 0.12 33.43 -18.77
CA THR A 176 -0.77 34.39 -18.10
C THR A 176 -0.52 34.49 -16.60
N SER A 177 -0.88 35.63 -16.01
CA SER A 177 -0.80 35.83 -14.56
C SER A 177 -1.65 34.82 -13.79
N ILE A 178 -2.83 34.48 -14.30
CA ILE A 178 -3.75 33.51 -13.69
C ILE A 178 -3.15 32.10 -13.76
N GLY A 179 -2.63 31.69 -14.92
CA GLY A 179 -1.94 30.41 -15.09
C GLY A 179 -0.74 30.27 -14.16
N LYS A 180 0.05 31.33 -13.97
CA LYS A 180 1.21 31.34 -13.05
C LYS A 180 0.80 31.20 -11.58
N TRP A 181 -0.31 31.82 -11.17
CA TRP A 181 -0.86 31.63 -9.84
C TRP A 181 -1.35 30.19 -9.63
N ALA A 182 -2.06 29.63 -10.61
CA ALA A 182 -2.50 28.24 -10.58
C ALA A 182 -1.29 27.28 -10.45
N ALA A 183 -0.23 27.53 -11.22
CA ALA A 183 1.01 26.76 -11.18
C ALA A 183 1.68 26.82 -9.81
N THR A 184 1.80 28.02 -9.23
CA THR A 184 2.44 28.22 -7.92
C THR A 184 1.69 27.45 -6.82
N LEU A 185 0.35 27.57 -6.80
CA LEU A 185 -0.47 26.82 -5.85
C LEU A 185 -0.30 25.31 -6.05
N LEU A 186 -0.30 24.85 -7.30
CA LEU A 186 -0.18 23.44 -7.63
C LEU A 186 1.19 22.85 -7.24
N MET A 187 2.27 23.62 -7.41
CA MET A 187 3.62 23.24 -6.96
C MET A 187 3.67 23.05 -5.43
N LEU A 188 3.07 23.96 -4.65
CA LEU A 188 3.00 23.85 -3.19
C LEU A 188 2.22 22.60 -2.76
N VAL A 189 1.10 22.31 -3.44
CA VAL A 189 0.31 21.09 -3.20
C VAL A 189 1.12 19.84 -3.53
N GLY A 190 1.87 19.83 -4.64
CA GLY A 190 2.73 18.71 -5.03
C GLY A 190 3.78 18.38 -3.96
N ILE A 191 4.54 19.39 -3.51
CA ILE A 191 5.55 19.23 -2.46
C ILE A 191 4.90 18.77 -1.14
N GLY A 192 3.79 19.40 -0.75
CA GLY A 192 3.03 19.02 0.45
C GLY A 192 2.52 17.59 0.40
N PHE A 193 2.05 17.14 -0.77
CA PHE A 193 1.59 15.77 -0.98
C PHE A 193 2.73 14.75 -0.85
N ILE A 194 3.89 15.01 -1.44
CA ILE A 194 5.07 14.13 -1.31
C ILE A 194 5.55 14.07 0.14
N GLY A 195 5.59 15.20 0.84
CA GLY A 195 5.93 15.25 2.27
C GLY A 195 4.95 14.45 3.13
N ALA A 196 3.65 14.62 2.88
CA ALA A 196 2.60 13.84 3.54
C ALA A 196 2.70 12.35 3.25
N LEU A 197 2.93 11.96 1.99
CA LEU A 197 3.13 10.57 1.60
C LEU A 197 4.33 9.96 2.35
N THR A 198 5.45 10.69 2.41
CA THR A 198 6.66 10.27 3.13
C THR A 198 6.38 10.12 4.63
N SER A 199 5.65 11.06 5.22
CA SER A 199 5.19 10.98 6.62
C SER A 199 4.29 9.78 6.86
N THR A 200 3.32 9.52 5.98
CA THR A 200 2.42 8.37 6.05
C THR A 200 3.17 7.05 5.94
N ILE A 201 4.11 6.92 5.00
CA ILE A 201 5.00 5.75 4.89
C ILE A 201 5.77 5.59 6.21
N THR A 202 6.38 6.66 6.68
CA THR A 202 7.14 6.66 7.94
C THR A 202 6.24 6.21 9.08
N THR A 203 5.09 6.81 9.34
CA THR A 203 4.19 6.39 10.44
C THR A 203 3.64 4.99 10.26
N TYR A 204 3.31 4.59 9.02
CA TYR A 204 2.81 3.25 8.73
C TYR A 204 3.82 2.18 9.20
N PHE A 205 5.10 2.38 8.93
CA PHE A 205 6.18 1.44 9.27
C PHE A 205 6.88 1.70 10.63
N ALA A 206 7.00 2.96 11.06
CA ALA A 206 7.77 3.43 12.23
C ALA A 206 7.02 3.35 13.56
N HIS A 207 5.71 3.03 13.55
CA HIS A 207 4.94 2.67 14.76
C HIS A 207 5.51 1.47 15.55
N ARG A 208 6.67 0.93 15.15
CA ARG A 208 7.55 0.09 15.98
C ARG A 208 8.11 0.89 17.18
N GLY A 209 8.68 2.06 16.94
CA GLY A 209 9.43 2.79 17.96
C GLY A 209 8.56 3.31 19.11
N GLU A 210 7.33 3.74 18.84
CA GLU A 210 6.45 4.27 19.89
C GLU A 210 5.87 3.19 20.78
N ILE A 211 5.44 2.05 20.22
CA ILE A 211 4.92 0.93 21.03
C ILE A 211 6.03 0.35 21.92
N ASP A 212 7.22 0.16 21.37
CA ASP A 212 8.38 -0.33 22.13
C ASP A 212 8.79 0.67 23.22
N ARG A 213 8.75 1.98 22.91
CA ARG A 213 9.05 3.06 23.89
C ARG A 213 8.00 3.15 25.00
N TYR A 214 6.71 3.00 24.68
CA TYR A 214 5.63 2.97 25.68
C TYR A 214 5.73 1.74 26.58
N GLN A 215 6.08 0.57 26.03
CA GLN A 215 6.31 -0.64 26.83
C GLN A 215 7.52 -0.51 27.76
N GLN A 216 8.63 0.06 27.26
CA GLN A 216 9.80 0.37 28.09
C GLN A 216 9.47 1.35 29.21
N LEU A 217 8.71 2.41 28.92
CA LEU A 217 8.22 3.37 29.92
C LEU A 217 7.37 2.69 30.99
N GLN A 218 6.45 1.81 30.61
CA GLN A 218 5.65 1.06 31.59
C GLN A 218 6.48 0.08 32.42
N GLN A 219 7.49 -0.58 31.82
CA GLN A 219 8.44 -1.40 32.57
C GLN A 219 9.27 -0.57 33.56
N GLN A 220 9.72 0.62 33.16
CA GLN A 220 10.44 1.52 34.06
C GLN A 220 9.55 2.00 35.20
N LEU A 221 8.30 2.39 34.93
CA LEU A 221 7.35 2.80 35.96
C LEU A 221 7.07 1.67 36.97
N THR A 222 6.81 0.46 36.49
CA THR A 222 6.60 -0.70 37.37
C THR A 222 7.84 -1.05 38.19
N THR A 223 9.04 -0.91 37.61
CA THR A 223 10.31 -1.09 38.34
C THR A 223 10.47 -0.04 39.45
N ILE A 224 10.19 1.23 39.15
CA ILE A 224 10.25 2.33 40.12
C ILE A 224 9.23 2.14 41.25
N GLU A 225 8.02 1.70 40.93
CA GLU A 225 6.98 1.39 41.94
C GLU A 225 7.42 0.27 42.87
N GLN A 226 8.04 -0.80 42.35
CA GLN A 226 8.58 -1.90 43.13
C GLN A 226 9.71 -1.44 44.06
N GLN A 227 10.67 -0.67 43.53
CA GLN A 227 11.76 -0.10 44.33
C GLN A 227 11.25 0.80 45.45
N ASN A 228 10.26 1.65 45.17
CA ASN A 228 9.64 2.50 46.19
C ASN A 228 8.89 1.69 47.26
N ALA A 229 8.20 0.62 46.88
CA ALA A 229 7.52 -0.27 47.82
C ALA A 229 8.53 -1.01 48.72
N GLU A 230 9.65 -1.46 48.15
CA GLU A 230 10.76 -2.08 48.88
C GLU A 230 11.43 -1.10 49.84
N LEU A 231 11.76 0.12 49.39
CA LEU A 231 12.32 1.17 50.25
C LEU A 231 11.40 1.48 51.43
N LYS A 232 10.09 1.61 51.19
CA LYS A 232 9.09 1.83 52.24
C LYS A 232 9.02 0.66 53.24
N ARG A 233 9.25 -0.58 52.80
CA ARG A 233 9.33 -1.73 53.70
C ARG A 233 10.60 -1.66 54.53
N LEU A 234 11.75 -1.42 53.90
CA LEU A 234 13.04 -1.29 54.58
C LEU A 234 13.03 -0.18 55.64
N LEU A 235 12.46 0.99 55.33
CA LEU A 235 12.33 2.09 56.30
C LEU A 235 11.41 1.76 57.48
N LYS A 236 10.39 0.91 57.28
CA LYS A 236 9.51 0.46 58.37
C LYS A 236 10.12 -0.63 59.23
N THR A 237 11.01 -1.44 58.66
CA THR A 237 11.72 -2.52 59.37
C THR A 237 13.09 -2.11 59.88
N ALA A 238 13.57 -0.92 59.51
CA ALA A 238 14.80 -0.36 60.02
C ALA A 238 14.67 -0.20 61.55
N PRO A 239 15.58 -0.79 62.34
CA PRO A 239 15.62 -0.55 63.78
C PRO A 239 15.73 0.96 64.02
N HIS A 240 14.92 1.50 64.92
CA HIS A 240 15.15 2.83 65.46
C HIS A 240 16.42 2.78 66.34
N ASP A 241 17.59 2.77 65.73
CA ASP A 241 18.84 3.17 66.38
C ASP A 241 18.86 4.70 66.45
N HIS A 242 17.98 5.25 67.27
CA HIS A 242 18.27 6.49 67.98
C HIS A 242 18.36 6.09 69.45
N ASP A 243 19.49 5.45 69.76
CA ASP A 243 19.96 5.31 71.12
C ASP A 243 20.49 6.68 71.56
N ASP A 244 19.80 7.18 72.57
CA ASP A 244 20.22 8.11 73.60
C ASP A 244 21.72 8.45 73.62
N SER A 245 22.02 9.74 73.44
CA SER A 245 23.26 10.37 73.92
C SER A 245 22.95 11.72 74.54
#